data_AF-A0A3M2AJY6-F1
#
_entry.id   AF-A0A3M2AJY6-F1
#
_cell.length_a   1.000
_cell.length_b   1.000
_cell.length_c   1.000
_cell.angle_alpha   90.00
_cell.angle_beta   90.00
_cell.angle_gamma   90.00
#
_symmetry.space_group_name_H-M   'P 1'
#
loop_
_entity.id
_entity.type
_entity.pdbx_description
1 polymer ?
#
loop_
_entity_poly.entity_id
_entity_poly.type
_entity_poly.pdbx_seq_one_letter_code
_entity_poly.pdbx_strand_id
1 'polypeptide(L)'
;MNPSVQKLIDALHADERVLAVLLYGSHVRGEAGPWSDIDLCVVLFPESNTPENRENVRLQYLSNEKIDLRIFQALPLYIRSRVLKEGHVLACKNLDALYELAYRTAQAFEDFKPRYRHYLEQVAHG
;
A
#
# COMPACT_ATOMS: atom_id res chain seq x y z
N MET A 1 -17.79 6.82 -4.23
CA MET A 1 -16.86 6.70 -3.09
C MET A 1 -17.42 7.54 -1.94
N ASN A 2 -17.37 7.06 -0.70
CA ASN A 2 -17.93 7.77 0.48
C ASN A 2 -17.24 9.15 0.65
N PRO A 3 -17.97 10.26 0.90
CA PRO A 3 -17.39 11.59 1.11
C PRO A 3 -16.27 11.64 2.17
N SER A 4 -16.35 10.84 3.24
CA SER A 4 -15.29 10.76 4.25
C SER A 4 -13.98 10.20 3.70
N VAL A 5 -14.07 9.17 2.85
CA VAL A 5 -12.92 8.55 2.19
C VAL A 5 -12.24 9.53 1.24
N GLN A 6 -13.03 10.32 0.49
CA GLN A 6 -12.48 11.34 -0.40
C GLN A 6 -11.69 12.39 0.39
N LYS A 7 -12.25 12.90 1.49
CA LYS A 7 -11.55 13.86 2.36
C LYS A 7 -10.24 13.31 2.91
N LEU A 8 -10.21 12.03 3.27
CA LEU A 8 -8.99 11.37 3.72
C LEU A 8 -7.94 11.31 2.59
N ILE A 9 -8.34 10.94 1.38
CA ILE A 9 -7.44 10.90 0.21
C ILE A 9 -6.90 12.29 -0.07
N ASP A 10 -7.73 13.33 -0.04
CA ASP A 10 -7.31 14.71 -0.27
C ASP A 10 -6.32 15.19 0.81
N ALA A 11 -6.58 14.86 2.08
CA ALA A 11 -5.69 15.21 3.19
C ALA A 11 -4.34 14.46 3.13
N LEU A 12 -4.35 13.19 2.71
CA LEU A 12 -3.13 12.42 2.43
C LEU A 12 -2.38 13.00 1.24
N HIS A 13 -3.08 13.40 0.18
CA HIS A 13 -2.47 14.01 -0.99
C HIS A 13 -1.90 15.40 -0.69
N ALA A 14 -2.43 16.15 0.27
CA ALA A 14 -1.86 17.41 0.70
C ALA A 14 -0.53 17.22 1.49
N ASP A 15 -0.36 16.09 2.19
CA ASP A 15 0.83 15.81 3.00
C ASP A 15 2.11 15.70 2.15
N GLU A 16 3.08 16.58 2.37
CA GLU A 16 4.34 16.63 1.62
C GLU A 16 5.15 15.34 1.68
N ARG A 17 4.96 14.51 2.72
CA ARG A 17 5.63 13.21 2.86
C ARG A 17 5.06 12.13 1.95
N VAL A 18 3.81 12.30 1.49
CA VAL A 18 3.06 11.30 0.72
C VAL A 18 3.30 11.48 -0.77
N LEU A 19 3.79 10.42 -1.41
CA LEU A 19 3.98 10.31 -2.85
C LEU A 19 2.69 9.90 -3.57
N ALA A 20 2.01 8.87 -3.06
CA ALA A 20 0.81 8.32 -3.68
C ALA A 20 -0.11 7.61 -2.68
N VAL A 21 -1.39 7.50 -3.04
CA VAL A 21 -2.40 6.73 -2.32
C VAL A 21 -3.02 5.72 -3.29
N LEU A 22 -3.01 4.45 -2.90
CA LEU A 22 -3.54 3.35 -3.70
C LEU A 22 -4.66 2.64 -2.95
N LEU A 23 -5.73 2.32 -3.64
CA LEU A 23 -6.70 1.33 -3.20
C LEU A 23 -6.19 -0.06 -3.59
N TYR A 24 -6.22 -1.02 -2.69
CA TYR A 24 -5.89 -2.41 -3.01
C TYR A 24 -6.87 -3.36 -2.32
N GLY A 25 -6.54 -4.65 -2.27
CA GLY A 25 -7.30 -5.59 -1.46
C GLY A 25 -8.60 -6.07 -2.09
N SER A 26 -9.54 -6.46 -1.23
CA SER A 26 -10.76 -7.19 -1.64
C SER A 26 -11.69 -6.40 -2.56
N HIS A 27 -11.75 -5.07 -2.37
CA HIS A 27 -12.53 -4.16 -3.22
C HIS A 27 -12.02 -4.13 -4.66
N VAL A 28 -10.71 -4.23 -4.84
CA VAL A 28 -10.10 -4.23 -6.17
C VAL A 28 -10.28 -5.56 -6.89
N ARG A 29 -10.34 -6.67 -6.15
CA ARG A 29 -10.54 -8.01 -6.71
C ARG A 29 -12.00 -8.38 -6.97
N GLY A 30 -12.95 -7.49 -6.64
CA GLY A 30 -14.38 -7.78 -6.74
C GLY A 30 -14.87 -8.81 -5.71
N GLU A 31 -14.06 -9.10 -4.69
CA GLU A 31 -14.36 -10.04 -3.60
C GLU A 31 -14.98 -9.32 -2.39
N ALA A 32 -15.10 -7.99 -2.45
CA ALA A 32 -15.64 -7.20 -1.36
C ALA A 32 -17.14 -7.45 -1.17
N GLY A 33 -17.52 -7.85 0.04
CA GLY A 33 -18.89 -7.87 0.50
C GLY A 33 -19.33 -6.51 1.05
N PRO A 34 -20.60 -6.37 1.46
CA PRO A 34 -21.15 -5.13 2.04
C PRO A 34 -20.43 -4.64 3.31
N TRP A 35 -19.67 -5.54 3.95
CA TRP A 35 -18.96 -5.28 5.21
C TRP A 35 -17.45 -5.10 5.03
N SER A 36 -16.91 -5.27 3.83
CA SER A 36 -15.48 -5.25 3.58
C SER A 36 -14.87 -3.87 3.84
N ASP A 37 -13.81 -3.84 4.63
CA ASP A 37 -13.01 -2.64 4.86
C ASP A 37 -12.32 -2.18 3.57
N ILE A 38 -12.16 -0.87 3.41
CA ILE A 38 -11.46 -0.26 2.28
C ILE A 38 -9.95 -0.27 2.60
N ASP A 39 -9.20 -1.09 1.88
CA ASP A 39 -7.74 -1.20 2.06
C ASP A 39 -7.02 -0.07 1.32
N LEU A 40 -6.52 0.93 2.04
CA LEU A 40 -5.74 2.03 1.48
C LEU A 40 -4.24 1.84 1.79
N CYS A 41 -3.42 1.94 0.75
CA CYS A 41 -1.98 1.93 0.86
C CYS A 41 -1.41 3.31 0.57
N VAL A 42 -0.67 3.85 1.52
CA VAL A 42 0.00 5.15 1.40
C VAL A 42 1.48 4.93 1.10
N VAL A 43 1.93 5.47 -0.02
CA VAL A 43 3.33 5.44 -0.43
C VAL A 43 3.96 6.77 -0.01
N LEU A 44 4.99 6.71 0.83
CA LEU A 44 5.79 7.90 1.15
C LEU A 44 6.84 8.18 0.08
N PHE A 45 7.26 9.43 -0.04
CA PHE A 45 8.46 9.76 -0.79
C PHE A 45 9.70 9.07 -0.20
N PRO A 46 10.70 8.67 -1.02
CA PRO A 46 11.92 8.03 -0.54
C PRO A 46 12.66 8.83 0.55
N GLU A 47 12.77 10.15 0.39
CA GLU A 47 13.39 11.08 1.33
C GLU A 47 12.61 11.21 2.64
N SER A 48 11.30 10.94 2.61
CA SER A 48 10.43 10.98 3.78
C SER A 48 10.29 9.62 4.47
N ASN A 49 10.87 8.55 3.93
CA ASN A 49 10.66 7.18 4.37
C ASN A 49 11.49 6.77 5.62
N THR A 50 11.37 7.51 6.71
CA THR A 50 11.93 7.14 8.02
C THR A 50 10.95 6.30 8.84
N PRO A 51 11.40 5.45 9.79
CA PRO A 51 10.48 4.72 10.68
C PRO A 51 9.51 5.64 11.42
N GLU A 52 10.02 6.79 11.90
CA GLU A 52 9.22 7.81 12.57
C GLU A 52 8.14 8.40 11.65
N ASN A 53 8.49 8.79 10.42
CA ASN A 53 7.50 9.33 9.48
C ASN A 53 6.43 8.31 9.09
N ARG A 54 6.81 7.03 8.92
CA ARG A 54 5.83 5.97 8.65
C ARG A 54 4.81 5.88 9.77
N GLU A 55 5.26 5.86 11.02
CA GLU A 55 4.37 5.78 12.16
C GLU A 55 3.54 7.06 12.33
N ASN A 56 4.16 8.23 12.17
CA ASN A 56 3.48 9.52 12.28
C ASN A 56 2.37 9.66 11.23
N VAL A 57 2.62 9.34 9.95
CA VAL A 57 1.57 9.36 8.91
C VAL A 57 0.49 8.33 9.25
N ARG A 58 0.86 7.11 9.65
CA ARG A 58 -0.11 6.07 9.99
C ARG A 58 -1.05 6.48 11.12
N LEU A 59 -0.51 7.08 12.19
CA LEU A 59 -1.30 7.52 13.34
C LEU A 59 -2.11 8.78 13.04
N GLN A 60 -1.54 9.74 12.31
CA GLN A 60 -2.20 11.01 11.96
C GLN A 60 -3.44 10.78 11.10
N TYR A 61 -3.40 9.81 10.21
CA TYR A 61 -4.48 9.50 9.26
C TYR A 61 -5.24 8.22 9.62
N LEU A 62 -5.06 7.71 10.84
CA LEU A 62 -5.83 6.58 11.32
C LEU A 62 -7.32 6.97 11.34
N SER A 63 -8.15 6.17 10.68
CA SER A 63 -9.58 6.42 10.58
C SER A 63 -10.35 5.42 11.44
N ASN A 64 -11.40 5.89 12.12
CA ASN A 64 -12.37 5.04 12.80
C ASN A 64 -13.43 4.48 11.84
N GLU A 65 -13.41 4.89 10.57
CA GLU A 65 -14.22 4.26 9.55
C GLU A 65 -13.66 2.88 9.16
N LYS A 66 -14.42 2.11 8.39
CA LYS A 66 -14.01 0.82 7.80
C LYS A 66 -12.90 0.97 6.76
N ILE A 67 -11.77 1.56 7.15
CA ILE A 67 -10.62 1.86 6.30
C ILE A 67 -9.38 1.28 6.98
N ASP A 68 -8.74 0.30 6.34
CA ASP A 68 -7.42 -0.17 6.77
C ASP A 68 -6.33 0.60 6.02
N LEU A 69 -5.70 1.55 6.73
CA LEU A 69 -4.61 2.36 6.19
C LEU A 69 -3.26 1.71 6.51
N ARG A 70 -2.50 1.40 5.46
CA ARG A 70 -1.15 0.82 5.57
C ARG A 70 -0.11 1.67 4.85
N ILE A 71 1.06 1.82 5.47
CA ILE A 71 2.20 2.46 4.81
C ILE A 71 2.91 1.43 3.95
N PHE A 72 3.06 1.71 2.65
CA PHE A 72 3.64 0.80 1.66
C PHE A 72 4.98 0.24 2.11
N GLN A 73 5.87 1.11 2.59
CA GLN A 73 7.23 0.74 2.99
C GLN A 73 7.31 -0.09 4.29
N ALA A 74 6.21 -0.19 5.04
CA ALA A 74 6.09 -1.07 6.21
C ALA A 74 5.54 -2.46 5.85
N LEU A 75 5.06 -2.65 4.62
CA LEU A 75 4.46 -3.91 4.19
C LEU A 75 5.53 -4.97 3.82
N PRO A 76 5.26 -6.26 4.10
CA PRO A 76 6.02 -7.37 3.54
C PRO A 76 6.13 -7.27 2.01
N LEU A 77 7.27 -7.72 1.47
CA LEU A 77 7.59 -7.53 0.05
C LEU A 77 6.56 -8.16 -0.91
N TYR A 78 6.00 -9.32 -0.55
CA TYR A 78 4.94 -9.96 -1.34
C TYR A 78 3.65 -9.14 -1.38
N ILE A 79 3.30 -8.45 -0.27
CA ILE A 79 2.14 -7.55 -0.23
C ILE A 79 2.43 -6.29 -1.05
N ARG A 80 3.63 -5.71 -0.92
CA ARG A 80 4.06 -4.57 -1.75
C ARG A 80 3.95 -4.88 -3.25
N SER A 81 4.43 -6.04 -3.69
CA SER A 81 4.28 -6.47 -5.08
C SER A 81 2.82 -6.57 -5.51
N ARG A 82 1.95 -7.07 -4.62
CA ARG A 82 0.51 -7.18 -4.89
C ARG A 82 -0.16 -5.81 -5.00
N VAL A 83 0.13 -4.89 -4.08
CA VAL A 83 -0.38 -3.50 -4.09
C VAL A 83 -0.06 -2.83 -5.42
N LEU A 84 1.18 -2.96 -5.92
CA LEU A 84 1.57 -2.35 -7.19
C LEU A 84 0.94 -3.02 -8.42
N LYS A 85 0.72 -4.33 -8.36
CA LYS A 85 0.19 -5.10 -9.50
C LYS A 85 -1.32 -4.98 -9.64
N GLU A 86 -2.03 -5.01 -8.52
CA GLU A 86 -3.49 -5.04 -8.47
C GLU A 86 -4.07 -3.66 -8.13
N GLY A 87 -3.35 -2.84 -7.36
CA GLY A 87 -3.89 -1.62 -6.78
C GLY A 87 -4.25 -0.53 -7.79
N HIS A 88 -5.27 0.24 -7.45
CA HIS A 88 -5.70 1.41 -8.20
C HIS A 88 -5.13 2.67 -7.56
N VAL A 89 -4.39 3.46 -8.33
CA VAL A 89 -3.86 4.76 -7.86
C VAL A 89 -5.02 5.75 -7.75
N LEU A 90 -5.30 6.20 -6.53
CA LEU A 90 -6.33 7.21 -6.25
C LEU A 90 -5.76 8.63 -6.29
N ALA A 91 -4.52 8.80 -5.87
CA ALA A 91 -3.80 10.06 -5.92
C ALA A 91 -2.29 9.81 -6.08
N CYS A 92 -1.60 10.65 -6.85
CA CYS A 92 -0.16 10.55 -7.05
C CYS A 92 0.42 11.94 -7.34
N LYS A 93 1.50 12.30 -6.64
CA LYS A 93 2.20 13.58 -6.85
C LYS A 93 3.25 13.50 -7.95
N ASN A 94 3.90 12.36 -8.08
CA ASN A 94 4.98 12.16 -9.05
C ASN A 94 4.92 10.73 -9.58
N LEU A 95 4.44 10.59 -10.81
CA LEU A 95 4.24 9.29 -11.43
C LEU A 95 5.58 8.60 -11.72
N ASP A 96 6.61 9.34 -12.10
CA ASP A 96 7.95 8.79 -12.38
C ASP A 96 8.59 8.20 -11.11
N ALA A 97 8.47 8.91 -9.98
CA ALA A 97 8.95 8.42 -8.69
C ALA A 97 8.19 7.16 -8.23
N LEU A 98 6.88 7.10 -8.51
CA LEU A 98 6.08 5.91 -8.23
C LEU A 98 6.49 4.73 -9.12
N TYR A 99 6.76 4.96 -10.41
CA TYR A 99 7.26 3.94 -11.33
C TYR A 99 8.63 3.40 -10.92
N GLU A 100 9.56 4.28 -10.53
CA GLU A 100 10.88 3.87 -10.05
C GLU A 100 10.78 2.99 -8.80
N LEU A 101 9.93 3.39 -7.85
CA LEU A 101 9.63 2.58 -6.65
C LEU A 101 8.99 1.24 -7.02
N ALA A 102 8.10 1.23 -8.00
CA ALA A 102 7.45 0.01 -8.47
C ALA A 102 8.46 -0.95 -9.12
N TYR A 103 9.35 -0.43 -9.97
CA TYR A 103 10.40 -1.18 -10.63
C TYR A 103 11.35 -1.84 -9.61
N ARG A 104 11.86 -1.07 -8.64
CA ARG A 104 12.72 -1.60 -7.57
C ARG A 104 12.03 -2.66 -6.73
N THR A 105 10.74 -2.47 -6.44
CA THR A 105 9.94 -3.43 -5.68
C THR A 105 9.76 -4.74 -6.46
N ALA A 106 9.49 -4.65 -7.76
CA ALA A 106 9.35 -5.82 -8.62
C ALA A 106 10.66 -6.62 -8.72
N GLN A 107 11.80 -5.94 -8.91
CA GLN A 107 13.12 -6.58 -8.90
C GLN A 107 13.39 -7.31 -7.58
N ALA A 108 13.22 -6.63 -6.45
CA ALA A 108 13.42 -7.22 -5.13
C ALA A 108 12.49 -8.42 -4.90
N PHE A 109 11.25 -8.37 -5.38
CA PHE A 109 10.31 -9.47 -5.24
C PHE A 109 10.72 -10.69 -6.08
N GLU A 110 11.17 -10.50 -7.32
CA GLU A 110 11.66 -11.62 -8.14
C GLU A 110 12.89 -12.28 -7.51
N ASP A 111 13.80 -11.52 -6.90
CA ASP A 111 14.94 -12.08 -6.16
C ASP A 111 14.50 -12.87 -4.91
N PHE A 112 13.43 -12.44 -4.25
CA PHE A 112 12.89 -13.07 -3.05
C PHE A 112 12.03 -14.32 -3.35
N LYS A 113 11.38 -14.36 -4.51
CA LYS A 113 10.36 -15.35 -4.90
C LYS A 113 10.80 -16.81 -4.79
N PRO A 114 12.04 -17.23 -5.14
CA PRO A 114 12.47 -18.61 -4.96
C PRO A 114 12.44 -19.05 -3.49
N ARG A 115 12.89 -18.18 -2.58
CA ARG A 115 12.92 -18.45 -1.13
C ARG A 115 11.51 -18.50 -0.56
N TYR A 116 10.65 -17.59 -1.01
CA TYR A 116 9.25 -17.56 -0.59
C TYR A 116 8.49 -18.82 -1.00
N ARG A 117 8.68 -19.31 -2.23
CA ARG A 117 8.08 -20.56 -2.70
C ARG A 117 8.51 -21.76 -1.87
N HIS A 118 9.81 -21.88 -1.61
CA HIS A 118 10.34 -22.96 -0.78
C HIS A 118 9.73 -22.97 0.63
N TYR A 119 9.59 -21.79 1.26
CA TYR A 119 8.93 -21.67 2.56
C TYR A 119 7.47 -22.13 2.51
N LEU A 120 6.71 -21.71 1.49
CA LEU A 120 5.30 -22.09 1.34
C LEU A 120 5.12 -23.61 1.12
N GLU A 121 6.00 -24.23 0.34
CA GLU A 121 5.99 -25.69 0.14
C GLU A 121 6.23 -26.44 1.46
N GLN A 122 7.16 -25.99 2.30
CA GLN A 122 7.40 -26.60 3.60
C GLN A 122 6.20 -26.48 4.55
N VAL A 123 5.51 -25.34 4.54
CA VAL A 123 4.31 -25.14 5.37
C VAL A 123 3.12 -25.95 4.85
N ALA A 124 2.97 -26.11 3.54
CA ALA A 124 1.86 -26.87 2.95
C ALA A 124 1.99 -28.40 3.11
N HIS A 125 3.20 -28.89 3.34
CA HIS A 125 3.51 -30.32 3.49
C HIS A 125 4.00 -30.70 4.89
N GLY A 126 3.95 -29.76 5.84
CA GLY A 126 4.33 -29.93 7.25
C GLY A 126 3.14 -30.08 8.18
#